data_AF-A0A1B6IFZ0-F1
#
_entry.id   AF-A0A1B6IFZ0-F1
#
_cell.length_a   1.000
_cell.length_b   1.000
_cell.length_c   1.000
_cell.angle_alpha   90.00
_cell.angle_beta   90.00
_cell.angle_gamma   90.00
#
_symmetry.space_group_name_H-M   'P 1'
#
loop_
_entity.id
_entity.type
_entity.pdbx_description
1 polymer ?
#
loop_
_entity_poly.entity_id
_entity_poly.type
_entity_poly.pdbx_seq_one_letter_code
_entity_poly.pdbx_strand_id
1 'polypeptide(L)'
;MRSCFLIATMLIASIINSTYGFTVKKALKLADDLRIMMRYPKNEYLPNIRRFLNMYAGVLSYITLKLEQEPDNSAVEELYLFGPPRFMTMPMKEKRKVDLKANYNWSEHDLDIFLEELNDAKKVWREFARTVRTKNPDISGDPVPNKSLMIN
;
A
#
# COMPACT_ATOMS: atom_id res chain seq x y z
N MET A 1 29.60 -28.65 15.09
CA MET A 1 28.48 -27.82 15.59
C MET A 1 28.47 -26.39 15.07
N ARG A 2 29.63 -25.72 14.85
CA ARG A 2 29.67 -24.35 14.30
C ARG A 2 29.16 -24.21 12.85
N SER A 3 29.43 -25.21 11.99
CA SER A 3 29.04 -25.15 10.57
C SER A 3 27.53 -25.34 10.32
N CYS A 4 26.85 -26.21 11.11
CA CYS A 4 25.40 -26.38 10.99
C CYS A 4 24.63 -25.13 11.44
N PHE A 5 25.14 -24.42 12.46
CA PHE A 5 24.57 -23.14 12.90
C PHE A 5 24.66 -22.08 11.80
N LEU A 6 25.81 -21.96 11.12
CA LEU A 6 26.00 -21.02 10.01
C LEU A 6 25.09 -21.32 8.81
N ILE A 7 24.96 -22.60 8.44
CA ILE A 7 24.08 -23.04 7.35
C ILE A 7 22.60 -22.77 7.71
N ALA A 8 22.18 -23.05 8.94
CA ALA A 8 20.83 -22.77 9.40
C ALA A 8 20.52 -21.27 9.43
N THR A 9 21.44 -20.43 9.92
CA THR A 9 21.27 -18.98 9.90
C THR A 9 21.20 -18.42 8.49
N MET A 10 21.99 -18.95 7.55
CA MET A 10 21.93 -18.52 6.13
C MET A 10 20.61 -18.92 5.46
N LEU A 11 20.12 -20.13 5.70
CA LEU A 11 18.83 -20.60 5.17
C LEU A 11 17.66 -19.76 5.72
N ILE A 12 17.66 -19.49 7.03
CA ILE A 12 16.62 -18.68 7.67
C ILE A 12 16.66 -17.25 7.13
N ALA A 13 17.83 -16.62 7.03
CA ALA A 13 17.98 -15.29 6.44
C ALA A 13 17.52 -15.25 4.97
N SER A 14 17.85 -16.27 4.18
CA SER A 14 17.42 -16.36 2.77
C SER A 14 15.90 -16.54 2.62
N ILE A 15 15.26 -17.31 3.50
CA ILE A 15 13.80 -17.49 3.51
C ILE A 15 13.10 -16.19 3.95
N ILE A 16 13.64 -15.51 4.96
CA ILE A 16 13.11 -14.22 5.43
C ILE A 16 13.22 -13.15 4.33
N ASN A 17 14.39 -13.02 3.68
CA ASN A 17 14.57 -12.06 2.59
C ASN A 17 13.68 -12.37 1.37
N SER A 18 13.51 -13.65 1.03
CA SER A 18 12.56 -14.07 -0.03
C SER A 18 11.11 -13.71 0.32
N THR A 19 10.71 -13.92 1.58
CA THR A 19 9.35 -13.60 2.07
C THR A 19 9.11 -12.09 2.08
N TYR A 20 10.11 -11.30 2.46
CA TYR A 20 10.04 -9.85 2.47
C TYR A 20 9.93 -9.26 1.06
N GLY A 21 10.79 -9.71 0.11
CA GLY A 21 10.68 -9.33 -1.29
C GLY A 21 9.35 -9.74 -1.93
N PHE A 22 8.81 -10.91 -1.58
CA PHE A 22 7.46 -11.33 -1.98
C PHE A 22 6.38 -10.40 -1.42
N THR A 23 6.54 -9.93 -0.19
CA THR A 23 5.58 -9.03 0.48
C THR A 23 5.56 -7.65 -0.15
N VAL A 24 6.71 -7.12 -0.56
CA VAL A 24 6.82 -5.88 -1.34
C VAL A 24 6.13 -6.02 -2.71
N LYS A 25 6.40 -7.09 -3.45
CA LYS A 25 5.70 -7.36 -4.74
C LYS A 25 4.18 -7.47 -4.56
N LYS A 26 3.74 -8.04 -3.44
CA LYS A 26 2.32 -8.11 -3.08
C LYS A 26 1.74 -6.73 -2.81
N ALA A 27 2.48 -5.84 -2.15
CA ALA A 27 2.07 -4.45 -1.93
C ALA A 27 1.88 -3.70 -3.25
N LEU A 28 2.83 -3.82 -4.17
CA LEU A 28 2.75 -3.24 -5.52
C LEU A 28 1.51 -3.74 -6.28
N LYS A 29 1.28 -5.06 -6.27
CA LYS A 29 0.12 -5.66 -6.92
C LYS A 29 -1.20 -5.19 -6.30
N LEU A 30 -1.29 -5.16 -4.97
CA LEU A 30 -2.49 -4.68 -4.27
C LEU A 30 -2.78 -3.21 -4.58
N ALA A 31 -1.75 -2.37 -4.64
CA ALA A 31 -1.90 -0.97 -5.03
C ALA A 31 -2.44 -0.84 -6.46
N ASP A 32 -1.97 -1.68 -7.39
CA ASP A 32 -2.48 -1.71 -8.77
C ASP A 32 -3.93 -2.23 -8.88
N ASP A 33 -4.24 -3.33 -8.20
CA ASP A 33 -5.59 -3.90 -8.17
C ASP A 33 -6.60 -2.88 -7.58
N LEU A 34 -6.23 -2.20 -6.50
CA LEU A 34 -7.04 -1.11 -5.90
C LEU A 34 -7.22 0.05 -6.87
N ARG A 35 -6.18 0.44 -7.60
CA ARG A 35 -6.25 1.48 -8.64
C ARG A 35 -7.26 1.10 -9.72
N ILE A 36 -7.22 -0.15 -10.20
CA ILE A 36 -8.13 -0.65 -11.24
C ILE A 36 -9.58 -0.65 -10.73
N MET A 37 -9.83 -1.17 -9.52
CA MET A 37 -11.18 -1.22 -8.96
C MET A 37 -11.76 0.16 -8.67
N MET A 38 -10.95 1.09 -8.17
CA MET A 38 -11.41 2.46 -7.89
C MET A 38 -11.61 3.31 -9.15
N ARG A 39 -11.21 2.82 -10.33
CA ARG A 39 -11.53 3.43 -11.62
C ARG A 39 -13.02 3.33 -11.94
N TYR A 40 -13.62 2.17 -11.64
CA TYR A 40 -15.06 1.91 -11.82
C TYR A 40 -15.60 1.20 -10.58
N PRO A 41 -15.81 1.95 -9.47
CA PRO A 41 -16.12 1.41 -8.15
C PRO A 41 -17.58 0.96 -8.06
N LYS A 42 -18.00 0.01 -8.89
CA LYS A 42 -19.35 -0.59 -8.83
C LYS A 42 -19.61 -1.15 -7.43
N ASN A 43 -20.86 -1.05 -6.96
CA ASN A 43 -21.25 -1.55 -5.64
C ASN A 43 -20.86 -3.02 -5.42
N GLU A 44 -20.99 -3.87 -6.44
CA GLU A 44 -20.57 -5.29 -6.38
C GLU A 44 -19.08 -5.50 -6.04
N TYR A 45 -18.22 -4.50 -6.31
CA TYR A 45 -16.79 -4.57 -5.99
C TYR A 45 -16.46 -3.97 -4.62
N LEU A 46 -17.38 -3.26 -3.97
CA LEU A 46 -17.12 -2.59 -2.71
C LEU A 46 -16.54 -3.52 -1.62
N PRO A 47 -17.09 -4.74 -1.39
CA PRO A 47 -16.50 -5.66 -0.41
C PRO A 47 -15.04 -6.03 -0.74
N ASN A 48 -14.72 -6.18 -2.03
CA ASN A 48 -13.36 -6.48 -2.49
C ASN A 48 -12.43 -5.28 -2.37
N ILE A 49 -12.90 -4.08 -2.71
CA ILE A 49 -12.16 -2.82 -2.55
C ILE A 49 -11.74 -2.66 -1.09
N ARG A 50 -12.70 -2.79 -0.17
CA ARG A 50 -12.48 -2.69 1.28
C ARG A 50 -11.47 -3.73 1.77
N ARG A 51 -11.69 -5.01 1.40
CA ARG A 51 -10.77 -6.11 1.73
C ARG A 51 -9.35 -5.83 1.25
N PHE A 52 -9.19 -5.39 0.00
CA PHE A 52 -7.86 -5.16 -0.59
C PHE A 52 -7.19 -3.94 0.02
N LEU A 53 -7.96 -2.91 0.37
CA LEU A 53 -7.46 -1.71 1.05
C LEU A 53 -6.93 -2.05 2.44
N ASN A 54 -7.69 -2.81 3.22
CA ASN A 54 -7.27 -3.30 4.54
C ASN A 54 -6.05 -4.23 4.42
N MET A 55 -6.02 -5.11 3.41
CA MET A 55 -4.88 -5.98 3.15
C MET A 55 -3.63 -5.19 2.77
N TYR A 56 -3.77 -4.17 1.94
CA TYR A 56 -2.69 -3.27 1.54
C TYR A 56 -2.13 -2.52 2.76
N ALA A 57 -3.00 -1.98 3.62
CA ALA A 57 -2.58 -1.37 4.88
C ALA A 57 -1.83 -2.37 5.78
N GLY A 58 -2.35 -3.59 5.95
CA GLY A 58 -1.66 -4.62 6.75
C GLY A 58 -0.27 -4.99 6.20
N VAL A 59 -0.16 -5.12 4.87
CA VAL A 59 1.11 -5.38 4.20
C VAL A 59 2.10 -4.23 4.39
N LEU A 60 1.66 -2.97 4.25
CA LEU A 60 2.50 -1.80 4.50
C LEU A 60 2.97 -1.72 5.94
N SER A 61 2.11 -2.01 6.92
CA SER A 61 2.49 -2.05 8.34
C SER A 61 3.57 -3.11 8.59
N TYR A 62 3.42 -4.30 8.02
CA TYR A 62 4.44 -5.35 8.11
C TYR A 62 5.78 -4.91 7.49
N ILE A 63 5.72 -4.31 6.30
CA ILE A 63 6.92 -3.81 5.62
C ILE A 63 7.60 -2.76 6.51
N THR A 64 6.84 -1.80 7.02
CA THR A 64 7.33 -0.73 7.92
C THR A 64 8.04 -1.29 9.15
N LEU A 65 7.43 -2.25 9.86
CA LEU A 65 8.03 -2.90 11.02
C LEU A 65 9.34 -3.60 10.68
N LYS A 66 9.44 -4.18 9.49
CA LYS A 66 10.67 -4.84 9.02
C LYS A 66 11.77 -3.83 8.67
N LEU A 67 11.44 -2.71 8.04
CA LEU A 67 12.38 -1.60 7.83
C LEU A 67 12.91 -1.01 9.13
N GLU A 68 12.10 -0.97 10.18
CA GLU A 68 12.54 -0.50 11.49
C GLU A 68 13.61 -1.41 12.09
N GLN A 69 13.47 -2.72 11.90
CA GLN A 69 14.36 -3.77 12.42
C GLN A 69 15.67 -3.87 11.65
N GLU A 70 15.64 -3.80 10.31
CA GLU A 70 16.81 -4.01 9.46
C GLU A 70 16.90 -2.90 8.39
N PRO A 71 18.07 -2.27 8.20
CA PRO A 71 18.24 -1.28 7.15
C PRO A 71 18.29 -1.93 5.77
N ASP A 72 17.36 -1.47 4.95
CA ASP A 72 17.38 -1.38 3.51
C ASP A 72 17.22 -2.64 2.64
N ASN A 73 16.34 -2.50 1.66
CA ASN A 73 16.13 -3.42 0.56
C ASN A 73 15.68 -2.59 -0.64
N SER A 74 16.42 -2.67 -1.75
CA SER A 74 16.10 -2.00 -3.02
C SER A 74 14.64 -2.16 -3.48
N ALA A 75 13.98 -3.27 -3.13
CA ALA A 75 12.56 -3.47 -3.44
C ALA A 75 11.63 -2.48 -2.71
N VAL A 76 11.99 -2.06 -1.50
CA VAL A 76 11.22 -1.07 -0.72
C VAL A 76 11.28 0.30 -1.39
N GLU A 77 12.45 0.68 -1.88
CA GLU A 77 12.63 1.91 -2.64
C GLU A 77 11.73 1.91 -3.88
N GLU A 78 11.64 0.79 -4.60
CA GLU A 78 10.72 0.63 -5.73
C GLU A 78 9.26 0.87 -5.31
N LEU A 79 8.80 0.26 -4.21
CA LEU A 79 7.46 0.47 -3.67
C LEU A 79 7.22 1.93 -3.24
N TYR A 80 8.23 2.54 -2.62
CA TYR A 80 8.16 3.94 -2.21
C TYR A 80 8.02 4.88 -3.42
N LEU A 81 8.87 4.71 -4.43
CA LEU A 81 8.85 5.50 -5.66
C LEU A 81 7.60 5.27 -6.50
N PHE A 82 7.03 4.05 -6.47
CA PHE A 82 5.74 3.74 -7.09
C PHE A 82 4.59 4.56 -6.49
N GLY A 83 4.68 4.89 -5.20
CA GLY A 83 3.71 5.70 -4.49
C GLY A 83 2.40 4.97 -4.17
N PRO A 84 1.51 5.58 -3.37
CA PRO A 84 0.23 4.97 -3.07
C PRO A 84 -0.74 5.15 -4.25
N PRO A 85 -1.84 4.38 -4.30
CA PRO A 85 -2.95 4.66 -5.20
C PRO A 85 -3.43 6.11 -5.07
N ARG A 86 -3.70 6.79 -6.20
CA ARG A 86 -4.00 8.23 -6.20
C ARG A 86 -5.17 8.62 -5.30
N PHE A 87 -6.22 7.80 -5.19
CA PHE A 87 -7.37 8.08 -4.32
C PHE A 87 -7.00 8.12 -2.82
N MET A 88 -5.85 7.56 -2.44
CA MET A 88 -5.28 7.66 -1.10
C MET A 88 -4.45 8.94 -0.90
N THR A 89 -4.05 9.66 -1.94
CA THR A 89 -3.22 10.87 -1.79
C THR A 89 -4.02 12.14 -1.50
N MET A 90 -5.30 12.16 -1.87
CA MET A 90 -6.15 13.34 -1.75
C MET A 90 -7.35 13.08 -0.85
N PRO A 91 -7.87 14.11 -0.15
CA PRO A 91 -9.15 14.00 0.53
C PRO A 91 -10.25 13.69 -0.50
N MET A 92 -11.20 12.85 -0.12
CA MET A 92 -12.33 12.52 -0.99
C MET A 92 -13.21 13.77 -1.11
N LYS A 93 -13.21 14.40 -2.29
CA LYS A 93 -14.02 15.59 -2.56
C LYS A 93 -15.51 15.23 -2.47
N GLU A 94 -16.31 16.16 -2.00
CA GLU A 94 -17.76 15.97 -1.87
C GLU A 94 -18.40 15.57 -3.20
N LYS A 95 -17.98 16.20 -4.31
CA LYS A 95 -18.40 15.82 -5.67
C LYS A 95 -18.19 14.34 -5.97
N ARG A 96 -17.08 13.75 -5.52
CA ARG A 96 -16.80 12.31 -5.74
C ARG A 96 -17.64 11.42 -4.83
N LYS A 97 -17.93 11.84 -3.60
CA LYS A 97 -18.86 11.11 -2.72
C LYS A 97 -20.26 11.06 -3.31
N VAL A 98 -20.76 12.19 -3.82
CA VAL A 98 -22.05 12.27 -4.51
C VAL A 98 -22.06 11.37 -5.74
N ASP A 99 -20.99 11.38 -6.54
CA ASP A 99 -20.83 10.50 -7.71
C ASP A 99 -20.85 9.00 -7.33
N LEU A 100 -20.21 8.60 -6.23
CA LEU A 100 -20.26 7.22 -5.73
C LEU A 100 -21.69 6.78 -5.33
N LYS A 101 -22.44 7.67 -4.67
CA LYS A 101 -23.84 7.41 -4.31
C LYS A 101 -24.73 7.32 -5.54
N ALA A 102 -24.64 8.32 -6.44
CA ALA A 102 -25.57 8.48 -7.56
C ALA A 102 -25.30 7.55 -8.74
N ASN A 103 -24.03 7.36 -9.12
CA ASN A 103 -23.66 6.61 -10.33
C ASN A 103 -23.23 5.16 -10.03
N TYR A 104 -22.86 4.86 -8.78
CA TYR A 104 -22.40 3.53 -8.38
C TYR A 104 -23.26 2.88 -7.29
N ASN A 105 -24.34 3.53 -6.86
CA ASN A 105 -25.31 3.02 -5.88
C ASN A 105 -24.68 2.66 -4.52
N TRP A 106 -23.63 3.37 -4.10
CA TRP A 106 -23.08 3.19 -2.76
C TRP A 106 -24.06 3.74 -1.72
N SER A 107 -24.36 2.96 -0.69
CA SER A 107 -25.16 3.46 0.43
C SER A 107 -24.35 4.48 1.25
N GLU A 108 -25.04 5.29 2.07
CA GLU A 108 -24.37 6.22 2.97
C GLU A 108 -23.48 5.49 3.98
N HIS A 109 -24.02 4.41 4.56
CA HIS A 109 -23.29 3.55 5.48
C HIS A 109 -22.03 2.94 4.85
N ASP A 110 -22.13 2.43 3.63
CA ASP A 110 -21.00 1.85 2.90
C ASP A 110 -19.90 2.88 2.62
N LEU A 111 -20.32 4.09 2.24
CA LEU A 111 -19.40 5.19 2.00
C LEU A 111 -18.67 5.60 3.28
N ASP A 112 -19.38 5.68 4.41
CA ASP A 112 -18.79 6.05 5.70
C ASP A 112 -17.73 5.03 6.14
N ILE A 113 -18.04 3.74 6.06
CA ILE A 113 -17.07 2.69 6.41
C ILE A 113 -15.87 2.73 5.47
N PHE A 114 -16.10 2.86 4.16
CA PHE A 114 -14.99 2.98 3.22
C PHE A 114 -14.10 4.19 3.50
N LEU A 115 -14.68 5.33 3.89
CA LEU A 115 -13.91 6.53 4.23
C LEU A 115 -13.08 6.35 5.50
N GLU A 116 -13.59 5.63 6.49
CA GLU A 116 -12.85 5.26 7.70
C GLU A 116 -11.63 4.39 7.34
N GLU A 117 -11.84 3.28 6.63
CA GLU A 117 -10.78 2.37 6.19
C GLU A 117 -9.75 3.08 5.28
N LEU A 118 -10.20 3.98 4.41
CA LEU A 118 -9.34 4.82 3.58
C LEU A 118 -8.47 5.74 4.42
N ASN A 119 -9.02 6.39 5.44
CA ASN A 119 -8.26 7.28 6.31
C ASN A 119 -7.20 6.52 7.11
N ASP A 120 -7.49 5.28 7.52
CA ASP A 120 -6.51 4.45 8.20
C ASP A 120 -5.41 3.97 7.27
N ALA A 121 -5.74 3.50 6.06
CA ALA A 121 -4.76 3.15 5.05
C ALA A 121 -3.84 4.35 4.69
N LYS A 122 -4.39 5.58 4.67
CA LYS A 122 -3.60 6.82 4.49
C LYS A 122 -2.65 7.10 5.65
N LYS A 123 -3.04 6.83 6.89
CA LYS A 123 -2.13 6.97 8.05
C LYS A 123 -0.99 5.97 7.93
N VAL A 124 -1.29 4.72 7.64
CA VAL A 124 -0.29 3.65 7.47
C VAL A 124 0.70 3.99 6.35
N TRP A 125 0.21 4.46 5.20
CA TRP A 125 1.10 4.88 4.11
C TRP A 125 2.04 6.02 4.53
N ARG A 126 1.55 7.01 5.29
CA ARG A 126 2.39 8.13 5.77
C ARG A 126 3.48 7.64 6.72
N GLU A 127 3.15 6.72 7.62
CA GLU A 127 4.14 6.10 8.51
C GLU A 127 5.19 5.32 7.71
N PHE A 128 4.76 4.47 6.77
CA PHE A 128 5.65 3.77 5.85
C PHE A 128 6.61 4.74 5.14
N ALA A 129 6.07 5.78 4.50
CA ALA A 129 6.85 6.78 3.77
C ALA A 129 7.85 7.53 4.67
N ARG A 130 7.43 7.86 5.91
CA ARG A 130 8.30 8.49 6.92
C ARG A 130 9.44 7.56 7.32
N THR A 131 9.15 6.29 7.55
CA THR A 131 10.15 5.29 7.92
C THR A 131 11.16 5.07 6.80
N VAL A 132 10.73 4.96 5.54
CA VAL A 132 11.63 4.85 4.38
C VAL A 132 12.59 6.05 4.33
N ARG A 133 12.07 7.29 4.42
CA ARG A 133 12.92 8.50 4.43
C ARG A 133 13.91 8.56 5.60
N THR A 134 13.48 8.09 6.77
CA THR A 134 14.32 8.10 7.97
C THR A 134 15.46 7.08 7.88
N LYS A 135 15.19 5.92 7.28
CA LYS A 135 16.19 4.84 7.13
C LYS A 135 17.11 5.05 5.92
N ASN A 136 16.61 5.70 4.87
CA ASN A 136 17.31 5.92 3.61
C ASN A 136 17.32 7.43 3.26
N PRO A 137 18.17 8.23 3.91
CA PRO A 137 18.20 9.69 3.72
C PRO A 137 18.66 10.12 2.31
N ASP A 138 19.34 9.23 1.58
CA ASP A 138 19.86 9.49 0.24
C ASP A 138 18.82 9.28 -0.89
N ILE A 139 17.61 8.78 -0.57
CA ILE A 139 16.53 8.65 -1.55
C ILE A 139 16.07 10.06 -1.98
N SER A 140 16.57 10.49 -3.13
CA SER A 140 16.24 11.76 -3.79
C SER A 140 15.07 11.56 -4.76
N GLY A 141 13.88 11.33 -4.21
CA GLY A 141 12.66 11.24 -5.01
C GLY A 141 11.44 11.36 -4.13
N ASP A 142 10.66 12.44 -4.28
CA ASP A 142 9.34 12.45 -3.69
C ASP A 142 8.48 11.38 -4.38
N PRO A 143 7.71 10.57 -3.62
CA PRO A 143 6.91 9.51 -4.18
C PRO A 143 5.87 10.15 -5.10
N VAL A 144 5.98 9.88 -6.39
CA VAL A 144 5.02 10.39 -7.37
C VAL A 144 3.78 9.50 -7.26
N PRO A 145 2.59 10.05 -6.97
CA PRO A 145 1.37 9.25 -7.02
C PRO A 145 1.30 8.56 -8.38
N ASN A 146 1.14 7.24 -8.43
CA ASN A 146 1.11 6.48 -9.68
C ASN A 146 0.22 7.19 -10.71
N LYS A 147 0.86 7.77 -11.73
CA LYS A 147 0.20 8.61 -12.73
C LYS A 147 -0.65 7.74 -13.64
N SER A 148 -1.96 7.87 -13.52
CA SER A 148 -2.79 7.94 -14.71
C SER A 148 -3.93 8.95 -14.47
N LEU A 149 -3.79 10.11 -15.11
CA LEU A 149 -4.91 10.96 -15.51
C LEU A 149 -4.45 11.75 -16.73
N MET A 150 -5.01 11.42 -17.89
CA MET A 150 -5.61 12.39 -18.80
C MET A 150 -6.78 11.67 -19.46
N ILE A 151 -8.00 11.98 -19.04
CA ILE A 151 -9.13 11.99 -19.95
C ILE A 151 -9.59 13.45 -19.91
N ASN A 152 -9.36 14.13 -21.03
CA ASN A 152 -9.99 15.40 -21.37
C ASN A 152 -11.51 15.23 -21.40
#